data_AF-A0A927P5E1-F1
#
_entry.id   AF-A0A927P5E1-F1
#
_cell.length_a   1.000
_cell.length_b   1.000
_cell.length_c   1.000
_cell.angle_alpha   90.00
_cell.angle_beta   90.00
_cell.angle_gamma   90.00
#
_symmetry.space_group_name_H-M   'P 1'
#
loop_
_entity.id
_entity.type
_entity.pdbx_description
1 polymer ?
#
loop_
_entity_poly.entity_id
_entity_poly.type
_entity_poly.pdbx_seq_one_letter_code
_entity_poly.pdbx_strand_id
1 'polypeptide(L)' 'MSKNMFCFQCEQTAGCAGCTGKMGVCGKSADVAGIQDRLTGALIGLGHAAKGNEGKLTDETHRLVI' A
#
# COMPACT_ATOMS: atom_id res chain seq x y z
N MET A 1 -1.99 -7.49 22.52
CA MET A 1 -1.76 -7.79 21.08
C MET A 1 -0.67 -6.89 20.55
N SER A 2 0.40 -7.43 19.98
CA SER A 2 1.39 -6.62 19.24
C SER A 2 0.77 -6.21 17.89
N LYS A 3 0.80 -4.90 17.58
CA LYS A 3 0.34 -4.36 16.29
C LYS A 3 1.53 -4.28 15.34
N ASN A 4 1.74 -5.33 14.55
CA ASN A 4 2.89 -5.43 13.63
C ASN A 4 2.57 -4.95 12.21
N MET A 5 1.27 -4.84 11.89
CA MET A 5 0.76 -4.30 10.63
C MET A 5 -0.65 -3.71 10.86
N PHE A 6 -1.21 -3.10 9.83
CA PHE A 6 -2.65 -2.87 9.75
C PHE A 6 -3.09 -3.03 8.29
N CYS A 7 -3.97 -4.00 8.02
CA CYS A 7 -4.49 -4.22 6.67
C CYS A 7 -5.97 -4.62 6.72
N PHE A 8 -6.81 -3.89 5.99
CA PHE A 8 -8.27 -4.04 5.95
C PHE A 8 -8.86 -4.11 4.53
N GLN A 9 -8.02 -4.36 3.52
CA GLN A 9 -8.39 -4.17 2.11
C GLN A 9 -9.33 -5.24 1.52
N CYS A 10 -9.35 -6.44 2.11
CA CYS A 10 -10.19 -7.54 1.63
C CYS A 10 -11.32 -7.83 2.61
N GLU A 11 -12.38 -8.47 2.11
CA GLU A 11 -13.55 -8.80 2.91
C GLU A 11 -13.20 -9.74 4.09
N GLN A 12 -12.29 -10.69 3.87
CA GLN A 12 -11.90 -11.72 4.85
C GLN A 12 -10.97 -11.23 5.96
N THR A 13 -10.93 -9.94 6.26
CA THR A 13 -10.03 -9.42 7.31
C THR A 13 -10.38 -9.97 8.68
N ALA A 14 -9.37 -10.08 9.56
CA ALA A 14 -9.57 -10.62 10.90
C ALA A 14 -10.66 -9.83 11.65
N GLY A 15 -11.70 -10.53 12.09
CA GLY A 15 -12.84 -9.96 12.81
C GLY A 15 -13.64 -8.91 12.03
N CYS A 16 -13.58 -8.93 10.69
CA CYS A 16 -14.20 -7.93 9.81
C CYS A 16 -13.80 -6.48 10.14
N ALA A 17 -12.59 -6.29 10.67
CA ALA A 17 -12.08 -4.98 11.09
C ALA A 17 -10.68 -4.71 10.53
N GLY A 18 -9.74 -5.66 10.67
CA GLY A 18 -8.38 -5.48 10.17
C GLY A 18 -7.38 -6.49 10.71
N CYS A 19 -6.45 -6.91 9.86
CA CYS A 19 -5.34 -7.76 10.24
C CYS A 19 -4.25 -6.91 10.93
N THR A 20 -3.94 -7.23 12.19
CA THR A 20 -2.96 -6.46 12.99
C THR A 20 -1.78 -7.26 13.54
N GLY A 21 -1.82 -8.59 13.40
CA GLY A 21 -0.80 -9.51 13.92
C GLY A 21 0.41 -9.65 13.00
N LYS A 22 1.11 -10.78 13.08
CA LYS A 22 2.29 -11.09 12.25
C LYS A 22 1.92 -11.44 10.79
N MET A 23 0.66 -11.79 10.54
CA MET A 23 0.17 -12.25 9.23
C MET A 23 -1.33 -11.94 9.11
N GLY A 24 -1.77 -11.59 7.90
CA GLY A 24 -3.18 -11.44 7.56
C GLY A 24 -3.87 -12.76 7.25
N VAL A 25 -5.20 -12.76 7.22
CA VAL A 25 -6.01 -13.95 6.91
C VAL A 25 -5.67 -14.52 5.53
N CYS A 26 -5.32 -13.67 4.58
CA CYS A 26 -4.86 -14.05 3.24
C CYS A 26 -3.41 -14.57 3.17
N GLY A 27 -2.70 -14.67 4.30
CA GLY A 27 -1.29 -15.10 4.35
C GLY A 27 -0.26 -13.98 4.14
N LYS A 28 -0.68 -12.73 3.91
CA LYS A 28 0.25 -11.58 3.82
C LYS A 28 0.99 -11.39 5.14
N SER A 29 2.32 -11.53 5.16
CA SER A 29 3.12 -11.27 6.36
C SER A 29 3.15 -9.78 6.70
N ALA A 30 3.44 -9.46 7.97
CA ALA A 30 3.59 -8.07 8.41
C ALA A 30 4.71 -7.32 7.66
N ASP A 31 5.80 -8.00 7.30
CA ASP A 31 6.90 -7.41 6.53
C ASP A 31 6.45 -7.05 5.09
N VAL A 32 5.71 -7.95 4.43
CA VAL A 32 5.13 -7.67 3.10
C VAL A 32 4.11 -6.56 3.17
N ALA A 33 3.27 -6.52 4.22
CA ALA A 33 2.34 -5.43 4.45
C ALA A 33 3.08 -4.08 4.61
N GLY A 34 4.14 -4.04 5.41
CA GLY A 34 4.95 -2.83 5.59
C GLY A 34 5.66 -2.36 4.31
N ILE A 35 6.10 -3.28 3.44
CA ILE A 35 6.64 -2.91 2.13
C ILE A 35 5.55 -2.34 1.22
N GLN A 36 4.36 -2.94 1.20
CA GLN A 36 3.22 -2.42 0.45
C GLN A 36 2.80 -1.03 0.93
N ASP A 37 2.74 -0.79 2.24
CA ASP A 37 2.43 0.53 2.81
C ASP A 37 3.44 1.59 2.35
N ARG A 38 4.75 1.27 2.37
CA ARG A 38 5.81 2.16 1.89
C ARG A 38 5.71 2.42 0.38
N LEU A 39 5.43 1.38 -0.41
CA LEU A 39 5.24 1.51 -1.85
C LEU A 39 4.06 2.44 -2.15
N THR A 40 2.92 2.23 -1.51
CA THR A 40 1.76 3.12 -1.66
C THR A 40 2.10 4.56 -1.26
N GLY A 41 2.84 4.76 -0.15
CA GLY A 41 3.33 6.08 0.25
C GLY A 41 4.23 6.74 -0.80
N ALA A 42 5.14 5.99 -1.42
CA ALA A 42 6.00 6.49 -2.49
C ALA A 42 5.21 6.88 -3.75
N LEU A 43 4.20 6.09 -4.13
CA LEU A 43 3.32 6.39 -5.26
C LEU A 43 2.46 7.64 -5.01
N ILE A 44 1.99 7.86 -3.78
CA ILE A 44 1.33 9.12 -3.39
C ILE A 44 2.30 10.30 -3.53
N GLY A 45 3.55 10.14 -3.08
CA GLY A 45 4.61 11.14 -3.26
C GLY A 45 4.88 11.47 -4.73
N LEU A 46 4.91 10.45 -5.60
CA LEU A 46 5.02 10.62 -7.04
C LEU A 46 3.83 11.41 -7.60
N GLY A 47 2.61 11.11 -7.17
CA GLY A 47 1.40 11.86 -7.54
C GLY A 47 1.46 13.33 -7.14
N HIS A 48 2.00 13.64 -5.96
CA HIS A 48 2.24 15.03 -5.55
C HIS A 48 3.28 15.72 -6.41
N ALA A 49 4.38 15.05 -6.77
CA ALA A 49 5.42 15.60 -7.63
C ALA A 49 4.94 15.82 -9.07
N ALA A 50 4.01 15.00 -9.56
CA ALA A 50 3.40 15.10 -10.88
C ALA A 50 2.52 16.36 -11.03
N LYS A 51 1.88 16.82 -9.96
CA LYS A 51 1.00 17.99 -9.97
C LYS A 51 1.77 19.26 -10.40
N GLY A 52 1.34 19.90 -11.49
CA GLY A 52 2.02 21.07 -12.07
C GLY A 52 3.27 20.75 -12.89
N ASN A 53 3.58 19.46 -13.08
CA ASN A 53 4.65 18.95 -13.94
C ASN A 53 4.09 18.03 -15.04
N GLU A 54 2.86 18.24 -15.47
CA GLU A 54 2.16 17.35 -16.41
C GLU A 54 2.93 17.16 -17.72
N GLY A 55 3.62 18.20 -18.20
CA GLY A 55 4.47 18.14 -19.39
C GLY A 55 5.76 17.31 -19.24
N LYS A 56 6.08 16.81 -18.04
CA LYS A 56 7.22 15.91 -17.77
C LYS A 56 6.81 14.45 -17.58
N LEU A 57 5.50 14.17 -17.56
CA LEU A 57 4.99 12.81 -17.38
C LEU A 57 5.22 12.00 -18.66
N THR A 58 5.53 10.73 -18.48
CA THR A 58 5.76 9.77 -19.56
C THR A 58 4.86 8.56 -19.37
N ASP A 59 4.71 7.75 -20.42
CA ASP A 59 4.00 6.46 -20.32
C ASP A 59 4.58 5.57 -19.21
N GLU A 60 5.89 5.61 -18.97
CA GLU A 60 6.53 4.91 -17.86
C GLU A 60 6.08 5.44 -16.49
N THR A 61 5.90 6.76 -16.37
CA THR A 61 5.36 7.37 -15.14
C THR A 61 3.94 6.87 -14.86
N HIS A 62 3.13 6.71 -15.91
CA HIS A 62 1.79 6.14 -15.80
C HIS A 62 1.82 4.65 -15.44
N ARG A 63 2.69 3.87 -16.09
CA ARG A 63 2.85 2.43 -15.81
C ARG A 63 3.27 2.14 -14.37
N LEU A 64 4.07 3.01 -13.75
CA LEU A 64 4.51 2.82 -12.36
C LEU A 64 3.38 2.90 -11.32
N VAL A 65 2.24 3.50 -11.65
CA VAL A 65 1.12 3.73 -10.71
C VAL A 65 0.00 2.68 -10.88
N ILE A 66 0.06 1.84 -11.91
CA ILE A 66 -0.95 0.83 -12.27
C ILE A 66 -0.44 -0.56 -11.88
#